data_AF-A0A955PVV0-F1
#
_entry.id   AF-A0A955PVV0-F1
#
_cell.length_a   1.000
_cell.length_b   1.000
_cell.length_c   1.000
_cell.angle_alpha   90.00
_cell.angle_beta   90.00
_cell.angle_gamma   90.00
#
_symmetry.space_group_name_H-M   'P 1'
#
loop_
_entity.id
_entity.type
_entity.pdbx_description
1 polymer ?
#
loop_
_entity_poly.entity_id
_entity_poly.type
_entity_poly.pdbx_seq_one_letter_code
_entity_poly.pdbx_strand_id
1 'polypeptide(L)' 'MRLKEKAAQEKISLTKLLNRILKEGMQSSQKVSRPKRSYREKSFPMGEPLVGLDKALALAGKLEGEEIVRKILLRK' A
#
# COMPACT_ATOMS: atom_id res chain seq x y z
N MET A 1 33.13 -6.01 -23.26
CA MET A 1 32.22 -6.27 -22.11
C MET A 1 31.54 -4.96 -21.72
N ARG A 2 30.49 -4.56 -22.44
CA ARG A 2 29.96 -3.18 -22.46
C ARG A 2 29.54 -2.61 -21.08
N LEU A 3 28.99 -3.44 -20.19
CA LEU A 3 28.64 -3.01 -18.83
C LEU A 3 29.85 -2.84 -17.91
N LYS A 4 30.91 -3.63 -18.10
CA LYS A 4 32.16 -3.50 -17.33
C LYS A 4 32.91 -2.23 -17.72
N GLU A 5 32.97 -1.93 -19.02
CA GLU A 5 33.56 -0.69 -19.54
C GLU A 5 32.82 0.54 -19.02
N LYS A 6 31.49 0.51 -19.02
CA LYS A 6 30.66 1.59 -18.49
C LYS A 6 30.83 1.78 -16.97
N ALA A 7 30.94 0.68 -16.22
CA ALA A 7 31.22 0.72 -14.78
C ALA A 7 32.60 1.33 -14.48
N ALA A 8 33.61 1.00 -15.30
CA ALA A 8 34.95 1.55 -15.20
C ALA A 8 34.99 3.05 -15.52
N GLN A 9 34.28 3.49 -16.57
CA GLN A 9 34.15 4.91 -16.93
C GLN A 9 33.47 5.73 -15.83
N GLU A 10 32.42 5.17 -15.21
CA GLU A 10 31.68 5.83 -14.14
C GLU A 10 32.37 5.70 -12.76
N LYS A 11 33.47 4.95 -12.64
CA LYS A 11 34.17 4.62 -11.37
C LYS A 11 33.23 4.01 -10.30
N ILE A 12 32.30 3.18 -10.73
CA ILE A 12 31.30 2.53 -9.87
C ILE A 12 31.45 1.01 -9.99
N SER A 13 31.14 0.26 -8.92
CA SER A 13 31.12 -1.20 -9.00
C SER A 13 30.09 -1.69 -10.04
N LEU A 14 30.42 -2.78 -10.74
CA LEU A 14 29.51 -3.39 -11.72
C LEU A 14 28.13 -3.70 -11.12
N THR A 15 28.10 -4.16 -9.87
CA THR A 15 26.86 -4.46 -9.13
C THR A 15 26.00 -3.23 -8.91
N LYS A 16 26.60 -2.07 -8.58
CA LYS A 16 25.86 -0.82 -8.37
C LYS A 16 25.34 -0.24 -9.68
N LEU A 17 26.10 -0.36 -10.77
CA LEU A 17 25.63 -0.01 -12.12
C LEU A 17 24.44 -0.89 -12.54
N LEU A 18 24.53 -2.20 -12.32
CA LEU A 18 23.46 -3.15 -12.65
C LEU A 18 22.17 -2.82 -11.88
N ASN A 19 22.27 -2.61 -10.57
CA ASN A 19 21.12 -2.26 -9.73
C ASN A 19 20.46 -0.95 -10.15
N ARG A 20 21.26 0.03 -10.60
CA ARG A 20 20.74 1.30 -11.13
C ARG A 20 19.93 1.05 -12.40
N ILE A 21 20.50 0.33 -13.37
CA ILE A 21 19.84 0.03 -14.65
C ILE A 21 18.53 -0.74 -14.43
N LEU A 22 18.54 -1.74 -13.53
CA LEU A 22 17.33 -2.52 -13.21
C LEU A 22 16.24 -1.65 -12.58
N LYS A 23 16.59 -0.77 -11.64
CA LYS A 23 15.63 0.17 -11.03
C LYS A 23 15.05 1.12 -12.07
N GLU A 24 15.89 1.68 -12.93
CA GLU A 24 15.45 2.58 -14.01
C GLU A 24 14.50 1.86 -14.99
N GLY A 25 14.79 0.60 -15.34
CA GLY A 25 13.92 -0.24 -16.19
C GLY A 25 12.58 -0.61 -15.53
N MET A 26 12.56 -0.91 -14.23
CA MET A 26 11.31 -1.16 -13.51
C MET A 26 10.45 0.09 -13.38
N GLN A 27 11.07 1.24 -13.13
CA GLN A 27 10.35 2.51 -13.04
C GLN A 27 9.79 2.96 -14.40
N SER A 28 10.53 2.75 -15.49
CA SER A 28 10.00 3.05 -16.83
C SER A 28 8.83 2.14 -17.20
N SER A 29 8.86 0.87 -16.79
CA SER A 29 7.72 -0.05 -16.92
C SER A 29 6.51 0.40 -16.09
N GLN A 30 6.72 0.86 -14.84
CA GLN A 30 5.64 1.39 -14.01
C GLN A 30 5.01 2.67 -14.55
N LYS A 31 5.79 3.55 -15.22
CA LYS A 31 5.25 4.77 -15.85
C LYS A 31 4.26 4.49 -16.98
N VAL A 32 4.37 3.33 -17.65
CA VAL A 32 3.43 2.89 -18.70
C VAL A 32 2.17 2.24 -18.09
N SER A 33 2.25 1.74 -16.85
CA SER A 33 1.10 1.20 -16.14
C SER A 33 0.19 2.35 -15.73
N ARG A 34 -0.96 2.50 -16.40
CA ARG A 34 -2.00 3.45 -15.99
C ARG A 34 -2.31 3.23 -14.50
N PRO A 35 -2.44 4.30 -13.69
CA PRO A 35 -2.78 4.13 -12.29
C PRO A 35 -4.08 3.33 -12.20
N LYS A 36 -4.04 2.17 -11.52
CA LYS A 36 -5.23 1.38 -11.24
C LYS A 36 -6.20 2.30 -10.49
N ARG A 37 -7.30 2.70 -11.13
CA ARG A 37 -8.35 3.45 -10.45
C ARG A 37 -8.83 2.62 -9.27
N SER A 38 -8.86 3.23 -8.09
CA SER A 38 -9.49 2.62 -6.92
C SER A 38 -10.94 2.31 -7.27
N TYR A 39 -11.36 1.06 -7.07
CA TYR A 39 -12.76 0.70 -7.20
C TYR A 39 -13.58 1.51 -6.18
N ARG A 40 -14.67 2.13 -6.63
CA ARG A 40 -15.64 2.79 -5.77
C ARG A 40 -16.96 2.06 -5.91
N GLU A 41 -17.45 1.55 -4.79
CA GLU A 41 -18.79 0.96 -4.70
C GLU A 41 -19.85 2.08 -4.66
N LYS A 42 -20.99 1.83 -5.30
CA LYS A 42 -22.14 2.76 -5.25
C LYS A 42 -22.94 2.46 -3.99
N SER A 43 -23.09 3.45 -3.11
CA SER A 43 -24.02 3.36 -1.97
C SER A 43 -25.42 3.79 -2.39
N PHE A 44 -26.42 3.19 -1.74
CA PHE A 44 -27.84 3.55 -1.89
C PHE A 44 -28.42 3.86 -0.51
N PRO A 45 -29.30 4.87 -0.39
CA PRO A 45 -29.95 5.19 0.87
C PRO A 45 -30.91 4.04 1.26
N MET A 46 -30.74 3.50 2.46
CA MET A 46 -31.56 2.40 3.01
C MET A 46 -32.73 2.90 3.87
N GLY A 47 -32.99 4.21 3.88
CA GLY A 47 -34.00 4.84 4.72
C GLY A 47 -33.53 5.08 6.17
N GLU A 48 -34.45 5.56 7.00
CA GLU A 48 -34.21 5.73 8.43
C GLU A 48 -34.30 4.37 9.14
N PRO A 49 -33.35 4.05 10.02
CA PRO A 49 -33.36 2.77 10.73
C PRO A 49 -34.56 2.72 11.69
N LEU A 50 -35.39 1.68 11.55
CA LEU A 50 -36.58 1.45 12.39
C LEU A 50 -36.26 1.12 13.87
N VAL A 51 -34.99 0.85 14.17
CA VAL A 51 -34.49 0.58 15.51
C VAL A 51 -33.36 1.56 15.82
N GLY A 52 -33.31 2.04 17.07
CA GLY A 52 -32.25 2.96 17.52
C GLY A 52 -30.87 2.30 17.48
N LEU A 53 -30.22 2.39 16.32
CA LEU A 53 -28.89 1.80 16.07
C LEU A 53 -27.80 2.50 16.88
N ASP A 54 -28.07 3.65 17.49
CA ASP A 54 -27.10 4.38 18.31
C ASP A 54 -26.52 3.50 19.42
N LYS A 55 -27.35 2.66 20.04
CA LYS A 55 -26.90 1.70 21.07
C LYS A 55 -26.08 0.56 20.47
N ALA A 56 -26.47 0.07 19.29
CA ALA A 56 -25.76 -1.01 18.59
C ALA A 56 -24.39 -0.54 18.07
N LEU A 57 -24.32 0.67 17.52
CA LEU A 57 -23.09 1.31 17.04
C LEU A 57 -22.16 1.67 18.19
N ALA A 58 -22.69 2.21 19.29
CA ALA A 58 -21.90 2.47 20.49
C ALA A 58 -21.33 1.18 21.11
N LEU A 59 -22.10 0.09 21.10
CA LEU A 59 -21.63 -1.22 21.57
C LEU A 59 -20.58 -1.82 20.62
N ALA A 60 -20.79 -1.74 19.30
CA ALA A 60 -19.83 -2.19 18.31
C ALA A 60 -18.49 -1.45 18.42
N GLY A 61 -18.53 -0.11 18.57
CA GLY A 61 -17.31 0.70 18.74
C GLY A 61 -16.55 0.40 20.03
N LYS A 62 -17.25 0.08 21.13
CA LYS A 62 -16.60 -0.38 22.37
C LYS A 62 -15.89 -1.72 22.18
N LEU A 63 -16.56 -2.70 21.58
CA LEU A 63 -15.99 -4.02 21.29
C LEU A 63 -14.78 -3.93 20.36
N GLU A 64 -14.86 -3.10 19.32
CA GLU A 64 -13.75 -2.87 18.39
C GLU A 64 -12.55 -2.23 19.10
N GLY A 65 -12.79 -1.23 19.95
CA GLY A 65 -11.74 -0.58 20.74
C GLY A 65 -11.02 -1.54 21.70
N GLU A 66 -11.77 -2.39 22.41
CA GLU A 66 -11.21 -3.43 23.29
C GLU A 66 -10.31 -4.41 22.53
N GLU A 67 -10.73 -4.84 21.35
CA GLU A 67 -9.99 -5.78 20.51
C GLU A 67 -8.72 -5.15 19.90
N ILE A 68 -8.76 -3.86 19.56
CA ILE A 68 -7.58 -3.08 19.15
C ILE A 68 -6.55 -3.03 20.28
N VAL A 69 -6.99 -2.72 21.50
CA VAL A 69 -6.10 -2.67 22.67
C VAL A 69 -5.46 -4.04 22.93
N ARG A 70 -6.25 -5.13 22.87
CA ARG A 70 -5.71 -6.50 22.96
C ARG A 70 -4.66 -6.78 21.91
N LYS A 71 -4.91 -6.44 20.63
CA LYS A 71 -3.95 -6.65 19.53
C LYS A 71 -2.67 -5.83 19.70
N ILE A 72 -2.75 -4.62 20.25
CA ILE A 72 -1.57 -3.80 20.58
C ILE A 72 -0.76 -4.44 21.70
N LEU A 73 -1.44 -4.93 22.76
CA LEU A 73 -0.79 -5.60 23.89
C LEU A 73 -0.14 -6.93 23.49
N LEU A 74 -0.76 -7.69 22.58
CA LEU A 74 -0.24 -8.93 21.99
C LEU A 74 0.85 -8.71 20.93
N ARG A 75 1.13 -7.46 20.55
CA ARG A 75 2.23 -7.09 19.63
C ARG A 75 3.52 -6.70 20.36
N LYS A 76 3.61 -6.98 21.67
CA LYS A 76 4.89 -7.34 22.29
C LYS A 76 5.20 -8.80 21.97
#